data_AF-A0A1R2C2E5-F1
#
_entry.id   AF-A0A1R2C2E5-F1
#
_cell.length_a   1.000
_cell.length_b   1.000
_cell.length_c   1.000
_cell.angle_alpha   90.00
_cell.angle_beta   90.00
_cell.angle_gamma   90.00
#
_symmetry.space_group_name_H-M   'P 1'
#
loop_
_entity.id
_entity.type
_entity.pdbx_description
1 polymer ?
#
loop_
_entity_poly.entity_id
_entity_poly.type
_entity_poly.pdbx_seq_one_letter_code
_entity_poly.pdbx_strand_id
1 'polypeptide(L)'
;MSNYENFEDGGICYLACEELFEYYNNSRTFCYRGCDYAKGRVNYPDLRKQAEHMCKRLSSEIMYSAEDVAKIKDLRVTSFQEPLDAGGIYKACLAGIRRQRY
;
A
#
# COMPACT_ATOMS: atom_id res chain seq x y z
N MET A 1 -4.93 -21.96 -19.22
CA MET A 1 -5.97 -21.71 -18.21
C MET A 1 -5.43 -20.65 -17.26
N SER A 2 -5.93 -19.42 -17.35
CA SER A 2 -5.55 -18.35 -16.40
C SER A 2 -6.19 -18.69 -15.06
N ASN A 3 -5.36 -18.92 -14.04
CA ASN A 3 -5.81 -18.96 -12.65
C ASN A 3 -6.45 -17.61 -12.35
N TYR A 4 -7.78 -17.57 -12.28
CA TYR A 4 -8.46 -16.51 -11.55
C TYR A 4 -8.05 -16.72 -10.09
N GLU A 5 -6.96 -16.07 -9.67
CA GLU A 5 -6.71 -15.81 -8.26
C GLU A 5 -8.01 -15.22 -7.70
N ASN A 6 -8.58 -15.87 -6.69
CA ASN A 6 -9.94 -15.59 -6.27
C ASN A 6 -10.05 -14.10 -5.90
N PHE A 7 -11.22 -13.50 -6.15
CA PHE A 7 -11.53 -12.14 -5.72
C PHE A 7 -11.22 -11.90 -4.22
N GLU A 8 -11.28 -12.98 -3.44
CA GLU A 8 -10.96 -13.05 -2.01
C GLU A 8 -9.45 -13.03 -1.72
N ASP A 9 -8.58 -13.41 -2.66
CA ASP A 9 -7.11 -13.46 -2.55
C ASP A 9 -6.44 -12.11 -2.91
N GLY A 10 -7.15 -11.01 -2.70
CA GLY A 10 -6.65 -9.64 -2.93
C GLY A 10 -7.36 -8.84 -4.02
N GLY A 11 -8.29 -9.44 -4.79
CA GLY A 11 -9.08 -8.74 -5.81
C GLY A 11 -9.83 -7.50 -5.29
N ILE A 12 -10.40 -7.59 -4.07
CA ILE A 12 -11.06 -6.46 -3.39
C ILE A 12 -10.07 -5.33 -3.08
N CYS A 13 -8.82 -5.65 -2.73
CA CYS A 13 -7.84 -4.64 -2.35
C CYS A 13 -7.48 -3.74 -3.54
N TYR A 14 -7.25 -4.33 -4.71
CA TYR A 14 -6.94 -3.56 -5.91
C TYR A 14 -8.11 -2.66 -6.32
N LEU A 15 -9.36 -3.16 -6.26
CA LEU A 15 -10.54 -2.34 -6.53
C LEU A 15 -10.70 -1.20 -5.52
N ALA A 16 -10.45 -1.45 -4.24
CA ALA A 16 -10.49 -0.38 -3.24
C ALA A 16 -9.38 0.67 -3.44
N CYS A 17 -8.27 0.33 -4.11
CA CYS A 17 -7.26 1.28 -4.55
C CYS A 17 -7.71 2.06 -5.80
N GLU A 18 -8.48 1.44 -6.71
CA GLU A 18 -9.13 2.13 -7.84
C GLU A 18 -10.12 3.19 -7.41
N GLU A 19 -10.94 2.86 -6.41
CA GLU A 19 -11.93 3.80 -5.89
C GLU A 19 -11.30 4.93 -5.06
N LEU A 20 -10.12 4.67 -4.50
CA LEU A 20 -9.44 5.64 -3.65
C LEU A 20 -8.69 6.71 -4.43
N PHE A 21 -8.01 6.32 -5.51
CA PHE A 21 -7.14 7.20 -6.28
C PHE A 21 -7.67 7.43 -7.68
N GLU A 22 -7.53 8.66 -8.18
CA GLU A 22 -7.81 8.97 -9.57
C GLU A 22 -6.94 8.11 -10.52
N TYR A 23 -7.45 7.82 -11.72
CA TYR A 23 -6.81 6.85 -12.61
C TYR A 23 -5.37 7.22 -13.01
N TYR A 24 -5.04 8.52 -13.03
CA TYR A 24 -3.72 9.04 -13.37
C TYR A 24 -2.80 9.27 -12.17
N ASN A 25 -3.28 9.05 -10.94
CA ASN A 25 -2.49 9.29 -9.74
C ASN A 25 -1.54 8.12 -9.46
N ASN A 26 -0.25 8.42 -9.36
CA ASN A 26 0.79 7.41 -9.14
C ASN A 26 0.68 6.68 -7.80
N SER A 27 -0.01 7.26 -6.82
CA SER A 27 -0.30 6.63 -5.53
C SER A 27 -1.07 5.30 -5.67
N ARG A 28 -1.83 5.14 -6.75
CA ARG A 28 -2.50 3.88 -7.10
C ARG A 28 -1.52 2.72 -7.21
N THR A 29 -0.39 2.93 -7.89
CA THR A 29 0.67 1.91 -8.04
C THR A 29 1.24 1.49 -6.70
N PHE A 30 1.45 2.43 -5.78
CA PHE A 30 1.95 2.12 -4.44
C PHE A 30 0.90 1.41 -3.59
N CYS A 31 -0.37 1.79 -3.73
CA CYS A 31 -1.49 1.11 -3.08
C CYS A 31 -1.55 -0.38 -3.47
N TYR A 32 -1.37 -0.70 -4.76
CA TYR A 32 -1.30 -2.08 -5.23
C TYR A 32 -0.14 -2.86 -4.62
N ARG A 33 1.05 -2.25 -4.51
CA ARG A 33 2.19 -2.87 -3.81
C ARG A 33 1.84 -3.20 -2.37
N GLY A 34 1.08 -2.33 -1.71
CA GLY A 34 0.52 -2.59 -0.39
C GLY A 34 -0.37 -3.83 -0.34
N CYS A 35 -1.24 -4.02 -1.34
CA CYS A 35 -2.05 -5.23 -1.47
C CYS A 35 -1.18 -6.49 -1.63
N ASP A 36 -0.19 -6.45 -2.53
CA ASP A 36 0.75 -7.56 -2.75
C ASP A 36 1.48 -7.96 -1.46
N TYR A 37 1.95 -6.96 -0.71
CA TYR A 37 2.64 -7.16 0.56
C TYR A 37 1.74 -7.77 1.63
N ALA A 38 0.46 -7.39 1.66
CA ALA A 38 -0.49 -7.88 2.64
C ALA A 38 -1.08 -9.26 2.32
N LYS A 39 -1.02 -9.73 1.06
CA LYS A 39 -1.52 -11.05 0.64
C LYS A 39 -0.90 -12.16 1.51
N GLY A 40 -1.75 -12.93 2.19
CA GLY A 40 -1.35 -14.00 3.12
C GLY A 40 -0.76 -13.53 4.45
N ARG A 41 -0.71 -12.21 4.71
CA ARG A 41 -0.13 -11.62 5.94
C ARG A 41 -1.14 -10.87 6.79
N VAL A 42 -2.27 -10.46 6.22
CA VAL A 42 -3.18 -9.49 6.84
C VAL A 42 -3.88 -9.99 8.10
N ASN A 43 -4.11 -11.30 8.21
CA ASN A 43 -4.81 -11.91 9.35
C ASN A 43 -3.91 -12.11 10.58
N TYR A 44 -2.58 -12.02 10.41
CA TYR A 44 -1.61 -12.25 11.49
C TYR A 44 -0.94 -10.94 11.86
N PRO A 45 -1.08 -10.44 13.11
CA PRO A 45 -0.56 -9.13 13.50
C PRO A 45 0.93 -8.93 13.21
N ASP A 46 1.76 -9.97 13.41
CA ASP A 46 3.20 -9.89 13.18
C ASP A 46 3.55 -9.86 11.69
N LEU A 47 2.84 -10.64 10.87
CA LEU A 47 3.02 -10.61 9.42
C LEU A 47 2.48 -9.33 8.80
N ARG A 48 1.42 -8.75 9.39
CA ARG A 48 0.92 -7.43 9.01
C ARG A 48 1.96 -6.35 9.29
N LYS A 49 2.60 -6.35 10.47
CA LYS A 49 3.74 -5.45 10.76
C LYS A 49 4.88 -5.65 9.77
N GLN A 50 5.18 -6.90 9.39
CA GLN A 50 6.17 -7.18 8.35
C GLN A 50 5.78 -6.52 7.02
N ALA A 51 4.51 -6.59 6.61
CA ALA A 51 4.03 -5.87 5.43
C ALA A 51 4.21 -4.35 5.54
N GLU A 52 3.92 -3.77 6.70
CA GLU A 52 4.13 -2.33 6.94
C GLU A 52 5.61 -1.94 6.85
N HIS A 53 6.51 -2.80 7.35
CA HIS A 53 7.96 -2.63 7.19
C HIS A 53 8.40 -2.72 5.72
N MET A 54 7.76 -3.56 4.91
CA MET A 54 8.02 -3.61 3.46
C MET A 54 7.62 -2.30 2.78
N CYS A 55 6.48 -1.70 3.13
CA CYS A 55 6.12 -0.36 2.65
C CYS A 55 7.13 0.72 3.08
N LYS A 56 7.64 0.66 4.32
CA LYS A 56 8.69 1.57 4.80
C LYS A 56 9.95 1.44 3.95
N ARG A 57 10.41 0.21 3.72
CA ARG A 57 11.58 -0.08 2.88
C ARG A 57 11.40 0.43 1.45
N LEU A 58 10.25 0.14 0.83
CA LEU A 58 9.90 0.60 -0.51
C LEU A 58 10.01 2.13 -0.63
N SER A 59 9.46 2.86 0.34
CA SER A 59 9.50 4.32 0.33
C SER A 59 10.93 4.88 0.42
N SER A 60 11.78 4.28 1.24
CA SER A 60 13.18 4.69 1.38
C SER A 60 14.00 4.35 0.13
N GLU A 61 13.76 3.18 -0.48
CA GLU A 61 14.48 2.73 -1.69
C GLU A 61 14.16 3.61 -2.91
N ILE A 62 12.90 3.98 -3.11
CA ILE A 62 12.49 4.80 -4.26
C ILE A 62 13.02 6.24 -4.15
N MET A 63 12.92 6.83 -2.95
CA MET A 63 13.26 8.23 -2.75
C MET A 63 14.72 8.45 -2.36
N TYR A 64 15.51 7.39 -2.22
CA TYR A 64 16.86 7.42 -1.67
C TYR A 64 16.93 8.25 -0.37
N SER A 65 15.88 8.14 0.44
CA SER A 65 15.61 9.06 1.53
C SER A 65 15.86 8.39 2.89
N ALA A 66 16.54 9.11 3.77
CA ALA A 66 16.67 8.78 5.19
C ALA A 66 15.45 9.22 6.01
N GLU A 67 14.40 9.72 5.36
CA GLU A 67 13.19 10.17 6.04
C GLU A 67 12.57 9.01 6.83
N ASP A 68 12.48 9.22 8.15
CA ASP A 68 11.88 8.23 9.03
C ASP A 68 10.37 8.33 8.93
N VAL A 69 9.80 7.64 7.94
CA VAL A 69 8.35 7.57 7.72
C VAL A 69 7.58 7.05 8.94
N ALA A 70 8.25 6.46 9.94
CA ALA A 70 7.64 6.10 11.22
C ALA A 70 7.22 7.31 12.07
N LYS A 71 7.75 8.51 11.79
CA LYS A 71 7.38 9.75 12.47
C LYS A 71 6.11 10.40 11.90
N ILE A 72 5.59 9.89 10.78
CA ILE A 72 4.39 10.41 10.14
C ILE A 72 3.17 10.10 11.02
N LYS A 73 2.57 11.15 11.60
CA LYS A 73 1.39 11.02 12.47
C LYS A 73 0.10 10.87 11.68
N ASP A 74 -0.07 11.63 10.60
CA ASP A 74 -1.26 11.59 9.77
C ASP A 74 -1.06 10.63 8.59
N LEU A 75 -1.66 9.45 8.69
CA LEU A 75 -1.59 8.38 7.69
C LEU A 75 -2.83 8.34 6.79
N ARG A 76 -3.66 9.39 6.80
CA ARG A 76 -4.77 9.53 5.85
C ARG A 76 -4.22 9.81 4.45
N VAL A 77 -4.98 9.37 3.44
CA VAL A 77 -4.70 9.60 2.02
C VAL A 77 -5.94 10.20 1.37
N THR A 78 -5.73 11.10 0.42
CA THR A 78 -6.79 11.68 -0.43
C THR A 78 -6.62 11.19 -1.87
N SER A 79 -7.69 11.29 -2.67
CA SER A 79 -7.69 10.79 -4.05
C SER A 79 -6.69 11.47 -4.98
N PHE A 80 -6.29 12.70 -4.67
CA PHE A 80 -5.33 13.50 -5.42
C PHE A 80 -3.95 13.59 -4.75
N GLN A 81 -3.68 12.78 -3.73
CA GLN A 81 -2.39 12.79 -3.07
C GLN A 81 -1.34 12.18 -4.00
N GLU A 82 -0.50 13.01 -4.62
CA GLU A 82 0.65 12.53 -5.39
C GLU A 82 1.80 12.13 -4.44
N PRO A 83 2.48 11.02 -4.71
CA PRO A 83 3.55 10.50 -3.87
C PRO A 83 4.88 11.18 -4.20
N LEU A 84 4.99 12.48 -3.90
CA LEU A 84 6.16 13.31 -4.23
C LEU A 84 7.36 13.12 -3.27
N ASP A 85 7.13 12.44 -2.15
CA ASP A 85 8.14 12.15 -1.13
C ASP A 85 7.97 10.72 -0.57
N ALA A 86 8.89 10.30 0.30
CA ALA A 86 8.85 8.96 0.89
C ALA A 86 7.60 8.78 1.76
N GLY A 87 7.14 9.84 2.42
CA GLY A 87 5.91 9.82 3.20
C GLY A 87 4.66 9.57 2.36
N GLY A 88 4.55 10.16 1.18
CA GLY A 88 3.47 9.97 0.23
C GLY A 88 3.42 8.54 -0.29
N ILE A 89 4.57 8.00 -0.70
CA ILE A 89 4.71 6.59 -1.10
C ILE A 89 4.31 5.66 0.05
N TYR A 90 4.84 5.91 1.25
CA TYR A 90 4.55 5.10 2.42
C TYR A 90 3.06 5.08 2.75
N LYS A 91 2.41 6.25 2.77
CA LYS A 91 0.97 6.38 3.03
C LYS A 91 0.13 5.64 1.98
N ALA A 92 0.46 5.79 0.70
CA ALA A 92 -0.23 5.12 -0.39
C ALA A 92 -0.08 3.59 -0.30
N CYS A 93 1.12 3.10 -0.05
CA CYS A 93 1.38 1.68 0.18
C CYS A 93 0.62 1.14 1.40
N LEU A 94 0.65 1.87 2.53
CA LEU A 94 -0.05 1.50 3.74
C LEU A 94 -1.58 1.47 3.54
N ALA A 95 -2.11 2.32 2.66
CA ALA A 95 -3.52 2.33 2.29
C ALA A 95 -3.96 1.00 1.65
N GLY A 96 -3.10 0.36 0.86
CA GLY A 96 -3.32 -0.99 0.30
C GLY A 96 -3.31 -2.06 1.38
N ILE A 97 -2.29 -2.10 2.25
CA ILE A 97 -2.23 -3.07 3.37
C ILE A 97 -3.50 -3.00 4.23
N ARG A 98 -4.01 -1.79 4.48
CA ARG A 98 -5.23 -1.57 5.27
C ARG A 98 -6.51 -2.03 4.58
N ARG A 99 -6.50 -2.11 3.25
CA ARG A 99 -7.64 -2.51 2.41
C ARG A 99 -7.65 -3.99 2.09
N GLN A 100 -6.50 -4.67 2.16
CA GLN A 100 -6.46 -6.12 2.07
C GLN A 100 -7.34 -6.73 3.17
N ARG A 101 -8.18 -7.68 2.77
CA ARG A 101 -8.94 -8.52 3.69
C ARG A 101 -8.63 -9.95 3.29
N TYR A 102 -8.23 -10.74 4.28
CA TYR A 102 -7.80 -12.13 4.17
C TYR A 102 -6.45 -12.38 3.47
#